data_AF-A0AAE3L4D6-F1
#
_entry.id   AF-A0AAE3L4D6-F1
#
_cell.length_a   1.000
_cell.length_b   1.000
_cell.length_c   1.000
_cell.angle_alpha   90.00
_cell.angle_beta   90.00
_cell.angle_gamma   90.00
#
_symmetry.space_group_name_H-M   'P 1'
#
loop_
_entity.id
_entity.type
_entity.pdbx_description
1 polymer ?
#
loop_
_entity_poly.entity_id
_entity_poly.type
_entity_poly.pdbx_seq_one_letter_code
_entity_poly.pdbx_strand_id
1 'polypeptide(L)' 'MKSSDSGQFSQTADVFHGLLLLEKGAALAGYSAIISAYELEVPLPDFISVISQKHKQYHKKIAG' A
#
# COMPACT_ATOMS: atom_id res chain seq x y z
N MET A 1 9.56 -5.36 -29.57
CA MET A 1 9.65 -5.94 -28.22
C MET A 1 8.50 -5.35 -27.42
N LYS A 2 7.37 -6.04 -27.28
CA LYS A 2 6.25 -5.55 -26.46
C LYS A 2 6.63 -5.81 -25.00
N SER A 3 6.86 -4.75 -24.23
CA SER A 3 6.94 -4.84 -22.78
C SER A 3 5.60 -5.35 -22.26
N SER A 4 5.65 -6.48 -21.57
CA SER A 4 4.51 -7.07 -20.89
C SER A 4 4.14 -6.18 -19.70
N ASP A 5 3.33 -5.15 -19.90
CA ASP A 5 2.68 -4.41 -18.81
C ASP A 5 1.64 -5.33 -18.14
N SER A 6 2.11 -6.33 -17.41
CA SER A 6 1.31 -7.01 -16.40
C SER A 6 0.97 -5.95 -15.36
N GLY A 7 -0.31 -5.67 -15.12
CA GLY A 7 -0.83 -4.64 -14.19
C GLY A 7 -0.42 -4.83 -12.73
N GLN A 8 0.88 -4.80 -12.47
CA GLN A 8 1.50 -4.99 -11.18
C GLN A 8 1.71 -3.62 -10.54
N PHE A 9 0.82 -3.28 -9.62
CA PHE A 9 0.85 -2.04 -8.86
C PHE A 9 1.66 -2.18 -7.56
N SER A 10 2.12 -3.39 -7.22
CA SER A 10 2.83 -3.65 -5.97
C SER A 10 4.21 -3.01 -5.99
N GLN A 11 4.36 -1.91 -5.26
CA GLN A 11 5.61 -1.17 -5.12
C GLN A 11 5.98 -1.05 -3.64
N THR A 12 7.29 -1.14 -3.35
CA THR A 12 7.82 -0.93 -2.01
C THR A 12 7.61 0.51 -1.59
N ALA A 13 7.02 0.73 -0.42
CA ALA A 13 6.78 2.05 0.14
C ALA A 13 7.03 2.03 1.65
N ASP A 14 7.57 3.11 2.20
CA ASP A 14 7.62 3.33 3.65
C ASP A 14 6.50 4.27 4.13
N VAL A 15 5.86 4.98 3.18
CA VAL A 15 4.80 5.94 3.42
C VAL A 15 3.65 5.70 2.45
N PHE A 16 2.42 5.67 2.95
CA PHE A 16 1.18 5.62 2.17
C PHE A 16 0.33 6.83 2.54
N HIS A 17 0.13 7.78 1.60
CA HIS A 17 -0.66 9.00 1.84
C HIS A 17 -0.31 9.74 3.14
N GLY A 18 0.98 9.92 3.42
CA GLY A 18 1.47 10.58 4.64
C GLY A 18 1.45 9.70 5.90
N LEU A 19 0.89 8.48 5.82
CA LEU A 19 0.96 7.50 6.90
C LEU A 19 2.22 6.65 6.77
N LEU A 20 3.04 6.62 7.83
CA LEU A 20 4.17 5.70 7.92
C LEU A 20 3.66 4.26 8.01
N LEU A 21 4.16 3.41 7.13
CA LEU A 21 3.94 1.97 7.24
C LEU A 21 4.71 1.44 8.46
N LEU A 22 4.10 0.49 9.15
CA LEU A 22 4.68 -0.12 10.35
C LEU A 22 5.92 -0.97 10.05
N GLU A 23 6.09 -1.36 8.79
CA GLU A 23 7.15 -2.23 8.34
C GLU A 23 7.94 -1.58 7.21
N LYS A 24 9.24 -1.43 7.45
CA LYS A 24 10.18 -0.94 6.43
C LYS A 24 10.29 -1.94 5.29
N GLY A 25 10.30 -1.43 4.07
CA GLY A 25 10.44 -2.28 2.88
C GLY A 25 9.21 -3.14 2.57
N ALA A 26 8.05 -2.83 3.14
CA ALA A 26 6.80 -3.45 2.74
C ALA A 26 6.36 -2.92 1.37
N ALA A 27 5.76 -3.78 0.54
CA ALA A 27 5.16 -3.38 -0.72
C ALA A 27 3.65 -3.20 -0.57
N LEU A 28 3.10 -2.13 -1.14
CA LEU A 28 1.65 -1.92 -1.17
C LEU A 28 0.98 -3.05 -1.96
N ALA A 29 -0.22 -3.45 -1.54
CA ALA A 29 -0.98 -4.50 -2.19
C ALA A 29 -2.48 -4.21 -2.21
N GLY A 30 -3.19 -4.95 -3.06
CA GLY A 30 -4.63 -4.80 -3.26
C GLY A 30 -5.00 -3.36 -3.63
N TYR A 31 -6.04 -2.83 -2.99
CA TYR A 31 -6.53 -1.47 -3.25
C TYR A 31 -5.51 -0.38 -2.91
N SER A 32 -4.68 -0.56 -1.87
CA SER A 32 -3.67 0.44 -1.50
C SER A 32 -2.62 0.65 -2.60
N ALA A 33 -2.26 -0.42 -3.32
CA ALA A 33 -1.36 -0.33 -4.46
C ALA A 33 -1.96 0.47 -5.62
N ILE A 34 -3.25 0.25 -5.91
CA ILE A 34 -3.96 0.98 -6.97
C ILE A 34 -4.10 2.46 -6.61
N ILE A 35 -4.54 2.75 -5.38
CA ILE A 35 -4.72 4.12 -4.89
C ILE A 35 -3.40 4.89 -4.98
N SER A 36 -2.30 4.28 -4.53
CA SER A 36 -0.98 4.91 -4.60
C SER A 36 -0.47 5.05 -6.04
N ALA A 37 -0.68 4.06 -6.91
CA ALA A 37 -0.16 4.09 -8.28
C ALA A 37 -0.83 5.15 -9.15
N TYR A 38 -2.09 5.48 -8.86
CA TYR A 38 -2.86 6.50 -9.58
C TYR A 38 -3.06 7.80 -8.79
N GLU A 39 -2.40 7.93 -7.62
CA GLU A 39 -2.52 9.10 -6.74
C GLU A 39 -3.98 9.49 -6.48
N LEU A 40 -4.86 8.49 -6.28
CA LEU A 40 -6.30 8.72 -6.21
C LEU A 40 -6.65 9.56 -4.97
N GLU A 41 -7.38 10.64 -5.20
CA GLU A 41 -7.99 11.46 -4.14
C GLU A 41 -9.22 10.75 -3.57
N VAL A 42 -8.98 9.69 -2.80
CA VAL A 42 -10.02 8.92 -2.11
C VAL A 42 -9.88 9.08 -0.60
N PRO A 43 -10.99 8.93 0.17
CA PRO A 43 -10.89 8.81 1.62
C PRO A 43 -9.91 7.69 1.99
N LEU A 44 -9.07 7.95 3.00
CA LEU A 44 -8.14 6.92 3.47
C LEU A 44 -8.92 5.71 3.99
N PRO A 45 -8.58 4.49 3.55
CA PRO A 45 -9.26 3.31 4.02
C PRO A 45 -8.88 3.03 5.48
N ASP A 46 -9.82 2.47 6.25
CA ASP A 46 -9.57 2.02 7.62
C ASP A 46 -8.49 0.94 7.70
N PHE A 47 -8.32 0.18 6.61
CA PHE A 47 -7.36 -0.90 6.48
C PHE A 47 -6.62 -0.84 5.15
N ILE A 48 -5.30 -1.03 5.19
CA ILE A 48 -4.47 -1.23 4.01
C ILE A 48 -3.84 -2.61 4.03
N SER A 49 -3.61 -3.17 2.86
CA SER A 49 -2.91 -4.45 2.69
C SER A 49 -1.52 -4.22 2.12
N VAL A 50 -0.53 -4.86 2.72
CA VAL A 50 0.86 -4.78 2.30
C VAL A 50 1.46 -6.18 2.23
N ILE A 51 2.43 -6.37 1.33
CA ILE A 51 3.28 -7.55 1.25
C ILE A 51 4.54 -7.23 2.05
N SER A 52 4.78 -7.98 3.12
CA SER A 52 6.01 -7.86 3.90
C SER A 52 6.48 -9.24 4.37
N GLN A 53 7.67 -9.30 4.94
CA GLN A 53 8.19 -10.55 5.51
C GLN A 53 7.42 -11.00 6.76
N LYS A 54 6.65 -10.10 7.38
CA LYS A 54 5.84 -10.41 8.56
C LYS A 54 4.39 -10.62 8.11
N HIS A 55 3.94 -11.86 8.18
CA HIS A 55 2.55 -12.22 7.89
C HIS A 55 1.62 -11.82 9.04
N LYS A 56 1.44 -10.52 9.27
CA LYS A 56 0.68 -9.96 10.41
C LYS A 56 -0.36 -8.95 9.95
N GLN A 57 -1.48 -8.91 10.67
CA GLN A 57 -2.49 -7.88 10.52
C GLN A 57 -2.37 -6.88 11.67
N TYR A 58 -2.33 -5.59 11.34
CA TYR A 58 -2.20 -4.53 12.31
C TYR A 58 -3.49 -3.72 12.36
N HIS A 59 -4.05 -3.59 13.57
CA HIS A 59 -5.19 -2.73 13.82
C HIS A 59 -4.67 -1.51 14.57
N LYS A 60 -4.38 -0.42 13.83
CA LYS A 60 -4.04 0.86 14.46
C LYS A 60 -5.27 1.76 14.35
N LYS A 61 -5.87 2.10 15.49
CA LYS A 61 -6.87 3.17 15.51
C LYS A 61 -6.16 4.47 15.16
N ILE A 62 -6.55 5.10 14.05
CA ILE A 62 -6.21 6.50 13.80
C ILE A 62 -7.06 7.28 14.80
N ALA A 63 -6.43 7.87 15.82
CA ALA A 63 -7.11 8.75 16.75
C ALA A 63 -7.57 9.99 15.99
N GLY A 64 -8.87 10.24 15.98
CA GLY A 64 -9.48 11.44 15.39
C GLY A 64 -9.29 12.66 16.25
#